data_AF-A0A3Q0JEX3-F1
#
_entry.id   AF-A0A3Q0JEX3-F1
#
_cell.length_a   1.000
_cell.length_b   1.000
_cell.length_c   1.000
_cell.angle_alpha   90.00
_cell.angle_beta   90.00
_cell.angle_gamma   90.00
#
_symmetry.space_group_name_H-M   'P 1'
#
loop_
_entity.id
_entity.type
_entity.pdbx_description
1 polymer ?
#
loop_
_entity_poly.entity_id
_entity_poly.type
_entity_poly.pdbx_seq_one_letter_code
_entity_poly.pdbx_strand_id
1 'polypeptide(L)'
;MFPPFPETGFRPDVHSTVYRCRASNEAGVILSRFVHVKAGSVVSLLDIQGPLFRIEPPYRFEFSNESGGRLDCAAQGSPTPKIEWLI
;
A
#
# COMPACT_ATOMS: atom_id res chain seq x y z
N MET A 1 5.79 16.48 -4.98
CA MET A 1 4.93 15.85 -3.95
C MET A 1 4.44 14.53 -4.54
N PHE A 2 4.76 13.38 -3.93
CA PHE A 2 4.33 12.06 -4.39
C PHE A 2 3.16 11.59 -3.49
N PRO A 3 1.89 11.71 -3.93
CA PRO A 3 0.75 11.27 -3.12
C PRO A 3 0.70 9.73 -3.01
N PRO A 4 0.06 9.18 -1.96
CA PRO A 4 -0.16 7.74 -1.85
C PRO A 4 -1.07 7.24 -2.98
N PHE A 5 -0.86 5.99 -3.40
CA PHE A 5 -1.60 5.34 -4.48
C PHE A 5 -1.91 3.88 -4.09
N PRO A 6 -3.05 3.31 -4.53
CA PRO A 6 -3.32 1.89 -4.36
C PRO A 6 -2.36 1.05 -5.21
N GLU A 7 -2.12 -0.21 -4.89
CA GLU A 7 -1.21 -1.08 -5.66
C GLU A 7 -1.53 -1.11 -7.16
N THR A 8 -2.82 -1.11 -7.51
CA THR A 8 -3.31 -1.08 -8.90
C THR A 8 -2.97 0.22 -9.64
N GLY A 9 -2.66 1.29 -8.91
CA GLY A 9 -2.27 2.59 -9.45
C GLY A 9 -0.75 2.74 -9.64
N PHE A 10 0.03 1.65 -9.55
CA PHE A 10 1.47 1.71 -9.75
C PHE A 10 1.83 2.11 -11.18
N ARG A 11 2.58 3.21 -11.31
CA ARG A 11 3.07 3.76 -12.58
C ARG A 11 4.59 3.80 -12.57
N PRO A 12 5.30 2.92 -13.32
CA PRO A 12 6.76 2.82 -13.26
C PRO A 12 7.50 4.13 -13.56
N ASP A 13 6.94 4.93 -14.49
CA ASP A 13 7.47 6.22 -14.95
C ASP A 13 7.46 7.32 -13.87
N VAL A 14 6.68 7.15 -12.80
CA VAL A 14 6.60 8.08 -11.67
C VAL A 14 7.11 7.44 -10.38
N HIS A 15 6.78 6.17 -10.17
CA HIS A 15 6.97 5.46 -8.91
C HIS A 15 8.25 4.60 -8.88
N SER A 16 8.93 4.37 -10.00
CA SER A 16 10.20 3.63 -10.01
C SER A 16 11.12 4.16 -11.11
N THR A 17 11.53 5.42 -10.95
CA THR A 17 12.27 6.16 -11.98
C THR A 17 13.35 7.06 -11.37
N VAL A 18 14.08 7.77 -12.22
CA VAL A 18 15.11 8.73 -11.82
C VAL A 18 14.68 10.15 -12.20
N TYR A 19 14.61 11.04 -11.21
CA TYR A 19 14.34 12.46 -11.41
C TYR A 19 15.63 13.28 -11.41
N ARG A 20 15.62 14.40 -12.14
CA ARG A 20 16.69 15.40 -12.11
C ARG A 20 16.07 16.79 -12.09
N CYS A 21 16.39 17.58 -11.08
CA CYS A 21 15.92 18.95 -11.00
C CYS A 21 16.79 19.83 -11.92
N ARG A 22 16.15 20.69 -12.71
CA ARG A 22 16.78 21.69 -13.55
C ARG A 22 16.36 23.08 -13.08
N ALA A 23 17.32 23.90 -12.68
CA ALA A 23 17.09 25.30 -12.37
C ALA A 23 17.74 26.16 -13.46
N SER A 24 16.98 27.08 -14.02
CA SER A 24 17.41 27.94 -15.14
C SER A 24 16.96 29.38 -14.94
N ASN A 25 17.82 30.33 -15.29
CA ASN A 25 17.52 31.76 -15.42
C ASN A 25 18.27 32.34 -16.63
N GLU A 26 18.16 33.65 -16.85
CA GLU A 26 18.88 34.37 -17.92
C GLU A 26 20.40 34.16 -17.88
N ALA A 27 20.98 33.89 -16.70
CA ALA A 27 22.43 33.69 -16.55
C ALA A 27 22.88 32.25 -16.87
N GLY A 28 21.96 31.28 -16.96
CA GLY A 28 22.29 29.91 -17.34
C GLY A 28 21.43 28.83 -16.70
N VAL A 29 21.94 27.60 -16.75
CA VAL A 29 21.24 26.39 -16.29
C VAL A 29 22.16 25.57 -15.39
N ILE A 30 21.64 25.17 -14.23
CA ILE A 30 22.26 24.17 -13.35
C ILE A 30 21.34 22.97 -13.18
N LEU A 31 21.96 21.80 -12.99
CA LEU A 31 21.25 20.55 -12.80
C LEU A 31 21.62 19.95 -11.44
N SER A 32 20.62 19.41 -10.74
CA SER A 32 20.87 18.64 -9.52
C SER A 32 21.53 17.29 -9.83
N ARG A 33 21.92 16.59 -8.76
CA ARG A 33 22.16 15.15 -8.78
C ARG A 33 20.91 14.37 -9.23
N PHE A 34 21.13 13.16 -9.73
CA PHE A 34 20.05 12.21 -10.00
C PHE A 34 19.40 11.76 -8.69
N VAL A 35 18.07 11.74 -8.67
CA VAL A 35 17.25 11.32 -7.54
C VAL A 35 16.55 10.02 -7.94
N HIS A 36 16.96 8.90 -7.34
CA HIS A 36 16.30 7.61 -7.55
C HIS A 36 15.03 7.56 -6.71
N VAL A 37 13.87 7.51 -7.37
CA VAL A 37 12.57 7.39 -6.72
C VAL A 37 12.11 5.94 -6.87
N LYS A 38 11.86 5.27 -5.75
CA LYS A 38 11.26 3.94 -5.72
C LYS A 38 10.15 3.94 -4.68
N ALA A 39 8.92 3.85 -5.15
CA ALA A 39 7.76 3.65 -4.31
C ALA A 39 7.63 2.15 -4.06
N GLY A 40 7.66 1.80 -2.79
CA GLY A 40 7.20 0.53 -2.28
C GLY A 40 6.62 0.82 -0.90
N SER A 41 5.77 -0.06 -0.39
CA SER A 41 5.59 -0.15 1.05
C SER A 41 6.98 -0.38 1.63
N VAL A 42 7.49 0.56 2.44
CA VAL A 42 8.79 0.39 3.11
C VAL A 42 8.58 -0.70 4.16
N VAL A 43 8.57 -1.95 3.72
CA VAL A 43 8.56 -3.11 4.59
C VAL A 43 10.02 -3.40 4.85
N SER A 44 10.55 -2.95 5.99
CA SER A 44 11.88 -3.36 6.39
C SER A 44 11.87 -4.89 6.55
N LEU A 45 12.96 -5.58 6.21
CA LEU A 45 13.03 -7.05 6.40
C LEU A 45 12.82 -7.45 7.87
N LEU A 46 13.06 -6.53 8.81
CA LEU A 46 12.77 -6.70 10.24
C LEU A 46 11.27 -6.55 10.55
N ASP A 47 10.54 -5.79 9.73
CA ASP A 47 9.09 -5.55 9.87
C ASP A 47 8.25 -6.54 9.07
N ILE A 48 8.83 -7.52 8.37
CA ILE A 48 8.04 -8.53 7.65
C ILE A 48 7.31 -9.40 8.66
N GLN A 49 6.00 -9.31 8.65
CA GLN A 49 5.11 -10.08 9.50
C GLN A 49 4.05 -10.72 8.62
N GLY A 50 3.95 -12.06 8.71
CA GLY A 50 2.91 -12.81 8.04
C GLY A 50 1.50 -12.38 8.50
N PRO A 51 0.47 -12.68 7.70
CA PRO A 51 -0.91 -12.38 8.09
C PRO A 51 -1.30 -13.15 9.35
N LEU A 52 -1.80 -12.42 10.33
CA LEU A 52 -2.35 -12.92 11.58
C LEU A 52 -3.78 -12.41 11.70
N PHE A 53 -4.71 -13.29 12.04
CA PHE A 53 -6.09 -12.86 12.29
C PHE A 53 -6.14 -12.00 13.55
N ARG A 54 -6.55 -10.75 13.37
CA ARG A 54 -6.92 -9.85 14.47
C ARG A 54 -8.35 -10.13 14.93
N ILE A 55 -9.22 -10.48 13.99
CA ILE A 55 -10.59 -10.95 14.22
C ILE A 55 -10.80 -12.16 13.32
N GLU A 56 -10.78 -13.33 13.91
CA GLU A 56 -11.04 -14.59 13.22
C GLU A 56 -12.55 -14.83 13.12
N PRO A 57 -13.08 -15.16 11.93
CA PRO A 57 -14.48 -15.52 11.77
C PRO A 57 -14.83 -16.78 12.58
N PRO A 58 -16.02 -16.83 13.21
CA PRO A 58 -16.49 -18.04 13.87
C PRO A 58 -16.68 -19.19 12.88
N TYR A 59 -16.45 -20.43 13.34
CA TYR A 59 -16.65 -21.66 12.54
C TYR A 59 -18.12 -21.88 12.14
N ARG A 60 -19.06 -21.23 12.83
CA ARG A 60 -20.50 -21.25 12.55
C ARG A 60 -21.08 -19.89 12.86
N PHE A 61 -21.79 -19.32 11.89
CA PHE A 61 -22.45 -18.03 12.03
C PHE A 61 -23.96 -18.20 11.83
N GLU A 62 -24.74 -17.92 12.87
CA GLU A 62 -26.21 -17.95 12.84
C GLU A 62 -26.73 -16.52 12.93
N PHE A 63 -27.71 -16.19 12.10
CA PHE A 63 -28.29 -14.84 12.05
C PHE A 63 -29.82 -14.91 11.93
N SER A 64 -30.50 -13.88 12.44
CA SER A 64 -31.95 -13.76 12.32
C SER A 64 -32.33 -13.35 10.91
N ASN A 65 -33.41 -13.93 10.39
CA ASN A 65 -34.00 -13.54 9.12
C ASN A 65 -34.53 -12.09 9.12
N GLU A 66 -35.02 -11.60 10.27
CA GLU A 66 -35.63 -10.26 10.38
C GLU A 66 -34.60 -9.16 10.62
N SER A 67 -33.60 -9.40 11.47
CA SER A 67 -32.60 -8.39 11.83
C SER A 67 -31.25 -8.57 11.12
N GLY A 68 -31.05 -9.70 10.43
CA GLY A 68 -29.79 -10.06 9.80
C GLY A 68 -28.66 -10.37 10.81
N GLY A 69 -27.42 -10.34 10.31
CA GLY A 69 -26.21 -10.52 11.11
C GLY A 69 -24.99 -9.90 10.41
N ARG A 70 -23.96 -9.57 11.20
CA ARG A 70 -22.68 -9.05 10.71
C ARG A 70 -21.55 -10.05 11.01
N LEU A 71 -20.85 -10.48 9.97
CA LEU A 71 -19.66 -11.33 10.07
C LEU A 71 -18.43 -10.47 9.79
N ASP A 72 -17.59 -10.27 10.81
CA ASP A 72 -16.36 -9.50 10.69
C ASP A 72 -15.16 -10.43 10.50
N CYS A 73 -14.23 -10.03 9.62
CA CYS A 73 -12.92 -10.65 9.45
C CYS A 73 -11.88 -9.53 9.41
N ALA A 74 -10.82 -9.65 10.20
CA ALA A 74 -9.72 -8.70 10.21
C ALA A 74 -8.40 -9.45 10.33
N ALA A 75 -7.42 -9.07 9.50
CA ALA A 75 -6.06 -9.57 9.57
C ALA A 75 -5.07 -8.41 9.71
N GLN A 76 -3.97 -8.66 10.42
CA GLN A 76 -2.83 -7.75 10.55
C GLN A 76 -1.60 -8.44 9.94
N GLY A 77 -0.72 -7.66 9.35
CA GLY A 77 0.49 -8.14 8.71
C GLY A 77 1.24 -6.97 8.11
N SER A 78 2.49 -7.22 7.73
CA SER A 78 3.36 -6.21 7.13
C SER A 78 4.09 -6.89 5.97
N PRO A 79 3.70 -6.58 4.71
CA PRO A 79 2.70 -5.58 4.30
C PRO A 79 1.25 -5.92 4.71
N THR A 80 0.38 -4.91 4.78
CA THR A 80 -1.02 -5.04 5.21
C THR A 80 -1.75 -6.11 4.39
N PRO A 81 -2.35 -7.12 5.03
CA PRO A 81 -3.00 -8.22 4.32
C PRO A 81 -4.29 -7.77 3.65
N LYS A 82 -4.54 -8.31 2.45
CA LYS A 82 -5.80 -8.14 1.73
C LYS A 82 -6.80 -9.20 2.20
N ILE A 83 -8.01 -8.77 2.57
CA ILE A 83 -9.09 -9.66 3.05
C ILE A 83 -10.06 -9.91 1.90
N GLU A 84 -10.37 -11.18 1.63
CA GLU A 84 -11.30 -11.63 0.59
C GLU A 84 -12.11 -12.83 1.11
N TRP A 85 -13.42 -12.84 0.84
CA TRP A 85 -14.33 -13.93 1.23
C TRP A 85 -14.46 -14.92 0.08
N LEU A 86 -14.23 -16.21 0.36
CA LEU A 86 -14.41 -17.31 -0.58
C LEU A 86 -15.67 -18.09 -0.22
N ILE A 87 -16.33 -18.67 -1.23
CA ILE A 87 -17.57 -19.44 -1.11
C ILE A 87 -17.26 -20.93 -1.35
#